data_AF-A0A969EKF6-F1
#
_entry.id   AF-A0A969EKF6-F1
#
_cell.length_a   1.000
_cell.length_b   1.000
_cell.length_c   1.000
_cell.angle_alpha   90.00
_cell.angle_beta   90.00
_cell.angle_gamma   90.00
#
_symmetry.space_group_name_H-M   'P 1'
#
loop_
_entity.id
_entity.type
_entity.pdbx_description
1 polymer ?
#
loop_
_entity_poly.entity_id
_entity_poly.type
_entity_poly.pdbx_seq_one_letter_code
_entity_poly.pdbx_strand_id
1 'polypeptide(L)'
;MQPCLERLPLSSGFNDSIAWGETNAQRDLVDWFKITFENESKSKYLYDGDYLPTKKVVEEIIVKGGKTFYDTVVYTHHGPIVYDERYHGEDEKNHFAFRWIAHDPSEEVLTFYLLNQGKNYNDYMKALDHYGSPAQNFAFASTQGDIAIRIQGKYPVRRKEEGKFVLDGSRSIHEWQAYIPNDQMITYKNPERGFISSANQYPADSTYPYYITATSFEAYRNRRINSRLSEMKNITPRDLMDLQFDNYNLKAAESLPMFLEALDMNQLKEKEREAYEVLRSWDYFNSINS
;
A
#
# COMPACT_ATOMS: atom_id res chain seq x y z
N MET A 1 14.98 7.51 23.42
CA MET A 1 14.24 8.13 22.30
C MET A 1 15.02 7.87 21.03
N GLN A 2 14.55 6.95 20.21
CA GLN A 2 15.11 6.66 18.89
C GLN A 2 14.77 7.86 17.98
N PRO A 3 15.69 8.35 17.14
CA PRO A 3 15.37 9.48 16.27
C PRO A 3 14.26 9.06 15.31
N CYS A 4 13.16 9.81 15.30
CA CYS A 4 12.18 9.73 14.23
C CYS A 4 12.88 10.02 12.90
N LEU A 5 12.40 9.41 11.80
CA LEU A 5 12.85 9.70 10.44
C LEU A 5 13.08 11.20 10.29
N GLU A 6 14.36 11.58 10.13
CA GLU A 6 14.79 12.97 10.22
C GLU A 6 13.98 13.80 9.19
N ARG A 7 13.06 14.64 9.69
CA ARG A 7 12.25 15.66 8.98
C ARG A 7 10.84 15.28 8.51
N LEU A 8 10.30 14.11 8.82
CA LEU A 8 8.89 13.79 8.52
C LEU A 8 7.99 13.82 9.77
N PRO A 9 6.71 14.22 9.64
CA PRO A 9 5.74 14.11 10.72
C PRO A 9 5.60 12.65 11.20
N LEU A 10 5.21 12.47 12.46
CA LEU A 10 5.06 11.16 13.11
C LEU A 10 3.94 10.32 12.46
N SER A 11 4.31 9.38 11.58
CA SER A 11 3.38 8.39 10.96
C SER A 11 2.80 7.38 11.95
N SER A 12 3.33 7.32 13.17
CA SER A 12 2.76 6.58 14.29
C SER A 12 3.18 7.29 15.57
N GLY A 13 2.28 7.38 16.52
CA GLY A 13 2.51 8.17 17.71
C GLY A 13 1.34 8.18 18.68
N PHE A 14 1.51 8.93 19.74
CA PHE A 14 0.47 9.18 20.72
C PHE A 14 0.71 10.53 21.41
N ASN A 15 -0.34 11.07 22.01
CA ASN A 15 -0.29 12.17 22.96
C ASN A 15 -1.05 11.77 24.24
N ASP A 16 -1.31 12.72 25.14
CA ASP A 16 -1.99 12.45 26.41
C ASP A 16 -3.45 11.95 26.24
N SER A 17 -4.03 12.04 25.04
CA SER A 17 -5.44 11.75 24.76
C SER A 17 -5.66 10.62 23.77
N ILE A 18 -4.84 10.52 22.73
CA ILE A 18 -5.03 9.57 21.62
C ILE A 18 -3.72 8.92 21.19
N ALA A 19 -3.84 7.74 20.57
CA ALA A 19 -2.76 7.04 19.89
C ALA A 19 -3.20 6.66 18.47
N TRP A 20 -2.26 6.69 17.53
CA TRP A 20 -2.47 6.23 16.16
C TRP A 20 -1.27 5.43 15.64
N GLY A 21 -1.55 4.55 14.69
CA GLY A 21 -0.54 3.81 13.97
C GLY A 21 -1.01 3.47 12.56
N GLU A 22 -0.06 3.29 11.65
CA GLU A 22 -0.34 3.07 10.23
C GLU A 22 0.16 1.72 9.73
N THR A 23 -0.58 1.17 8.78
CA THR A 23 -0.06 0.15 7.85
C THR A 23 -0.54 0.47 6.44
N ASN A 24 0.23 0.06 5.43
CA ASN A 24 -0.14 0.31 4.03
C ASN A 24 -1.51 -0.29 3.68
N ALA A 25 -2.38 0.49 3.03
CA ALA A 25 -3.72 0.04 2.62
C ALA A 25 -3.71 -0.89 1.38
N GLN A 26 -2.58 -1.02 0.69
CA GLN A 26 -2.40 -1.77 -0.56
C GLN A 26 -3.41 -1.39 -1.65
N ARG A 27 -3.82 -0.12 -1.67
CA ARG A 27 -4.77 0.41 -2.65
C ARG A 27 -4.05 0.82 -3.91
N ASP A 28 -4.67 0.53 -5.05
CA ASP A 28 -4.17 0.94 -6.35
C ASP A 28 -4.46 2.43 -6.60
N LEU A 29 -3.39 3.21 -6.60
CA LEU A 29 -3.37 4.67 -6.74
C LEU A 29 -2.58 5.12 -7.96
N VAL A 30 -2.27 4.19 -8.85
CA VAL A 30 -1.42 4.39 -10.01
C VAL A 30 -2.18 3.96 -11.26
N ASP A 31 -2.00 4.67 -12.37
CA ASP A 31 -2.32 4.18 -13.70
C ASP A 31 -1.16 4.44 -14.66
N TRP A 32 -1.06 3.58 -15.66
CA TRP A 32 -0.09 3.72 -16.74
C TRP A 32 -0.83 4.08 -18.03
N PHE A 33 -0.40 5.13 -18.71
CA PHE A 33 -0.99 5.58 -19.96
C PHE A 33 0.03 5.47 -21.10
N LYS A 34 -0.35 4.79 -22.18
CA LYS A 34 0.43 4.83 -23.43
C LYS A 34 0.19 6.15 -24.13
N ILE A 35 1.26 6.89 -24.37
CA ILE A 35 1.22 8.22 -24.99
C ILE A 35 1.56 8.12 -26.48
N THR A 36 0.80 8.83 -27.31
CA THR A 36 1.09 8.99 -28.74
C THR A 36 1.62 10.39 -28.99
N PHE A 37 2.93 10.51 -29.22
CA PHE A 37 3.55 11.79 -29.57
C PHE A 37 3.26 12.17 -31.03
N GLU A 38 3.22 13.47 -31.32
CA GLU A 38 3.09 14.00 -32.69
C GLU A 38 4.26 13.60 -33.58
N ASN A 39 5.47 13.54 -33.00
CA ASN A 39 6.73 13.20 -33.67
C ASN A 39 7.84 12.92 -32.64
N GLU A 40 9.03 12.55 -33.12
CA GLU A 40 10.21 12.22 -32.32
C GLU A 40 10.69 13.34 -31.39
N SER A 41 10.32 14.61 -31.65
CA SER A 41 10.67 15.71 -30.74
C SER A 41 9.95 15.60 -29.40
N LYS A 42 8.85 14.84 -29.31
CA LYS A 42 8.00 14.70 -28.12
C LYS A 42 7.56 16.05 -27.54
N SER A 43 7.40 17.06 -28.37
CA SER A 43 6.96 18.40 -27.97
C SER A 43 5.44 18.49 -27.79
N LYS A 44 4.69 17.60 -28.45
CA LYS A 44 3.24 17.46 -28.32
C LYS A 44 2.81 15.99 -28.36
N TYR A 45 1.62 15.71 -27.81
CA TYR A 45 1.00 14.38 -27.79
C TYR A 45 -0.50 14.47 -28.05
N LEU A 46 -1.06 13.41 -28.63
CA LEU A 46 -2.46 13.30 -28.99
C LEU A 46 -3.34 13.14 -27.73
N TYR A 47 -4.42 13.90 -27.67
CA TYR A 47 -5.46 13.83 -26.64
C TYR A 47 -6.81 14.28 -27.23
N ASP A 48 -7.81 13.41 -27.22
CA ASP A 48 -9.17 13.63 -27.72
C ASP A 48 -9.23 14.26 -29.13
N GLY A 49 -8.27 13.92 -29.99
CA GLY A 49 -8.16 14.42 -31.37
C GLY A 49 -7.27 15.65 -31.56
N ASP A 50 -6.86 16.31 -30.48
CA ASP A 50 -5.97 17.47 -30.49
C ASP A 50 -4.55 17.12 -30.02
N TYR A 51 -3.57 17.97 -30.34
CA TYR A 51 -2.19 17.82 -29.88
C TYR A 51 -1.86 18.79 -28.74
N LEU A 52 -1.74 18.27 -27.53
CA LEU A 52 -1.38 19.04 -26.34
C LEU A 52 0.15 19.16 -26.20
N PRO A 53 0.68 20.29 -25.69
CA PRO A 53 2.11 20.44 -25.47
C PRO A 53 2.60 19.58 -24.30
N THR A 54 3.81 19.04 -24.42
CA THR A 54 4.52 18.43 -23.29
C THR A 54 5.30 19.49 -22.50
N LYS A 55 5.65 19.16 -21.26
CA LYS A 55 6.62 19.93 -20.46
C LYS A 55 7.91 19.11 -20.35
N LYS A 56 9.04 19.67 -20.73
CA LYS A 56 10.37 19.04 -20.56
C LYS A 56 11.08 19.65 -19.37
N VAL A 57 11.58 18.81 -18.47
CA VAL A 57 12.37 19.22 -17.30
C VAL A 57 13.76 18.61 -17.46
N VAL A 58 14.80 19.46 -17.45
CA VAL A 58 16.18 19.00 -17.50
C VAL A 58 16.66 18.81 -16.06
N GLU A 59 17.00 17.59 -15.71
CA GLU A 59 17.53 17.22 -14.40
C GLU A 59 19.06 17.23 -14.45
N GLU A 60 19.68 17.95 -13.51
CA GLU A 60 21.12 17.97 -13.31
C GLU A 60 21.51 17.00 -12.20
N ILE A 61 22.24 15.94 -12.54
CA ILE A 61 22.68 14.91 -11.61
C ILE A 61 24.20 15.05 -11.40
N ILE A 62 24.57 15.60 -10.25
CA ILE A 62 25.97 15.79 -9.85
C ILE A 62 26.56 14.46 -9.38
N VAL A 63 27.44 13.87 -10.19
CA VAL A 63 28.10 12.59 -9.89
C VAL A 63 29.39 12.82 -9.12
N LYS A 64 29.49 12.27 -7.90
CA LYS A 64 30.70 12.41 -7.07
C LYS A 64 31.92 11.83 -7.79
N GLY A 65 32.93 12.68 -8.03
CA GLY A 65 34.16 12.30 -8.72
C GLY A 65 33.99 12.02 -10.22
N GLY A 66 32.81 12.32 -10.78
CA GLY A 66 32.48 12.11 -12.18
C GLY A 66 32.08 13.40 -12.89
N LYS A 67 31.72 13.27 -14.16
CA LYS A 67 31.07 14.37 -14.92
C LYS A 67 29.61 14.49 -14.48
N THR A 68 29.09 15.71 -14.41
CA THR A 68 27.66 15.95 -14.27
C THR A 68 26.91 15.25 -15.40
N PHE A 69 25.87 14.49 -15.02
CA PHE A 69 24.98 13.83 -15.95
C PHE A 69 23.69 14.65 -16.07
N TYR A 70 23.25 14.91 -17.30
CA TYR A 70 22.00 15.62 -17.55
C TYR A 70 21.00 14.64 -18.13
N ASP A 71 19.80 14.63 -17.55
CA ASP A 71 18.67 13.87 -18.09
C ASP A 71 17.51 14.81 -18.40
N THR A 72 16.58 14.39 -19.25
CA THR A 72 15.39 15.18 -19.58
C THR A 72 14.14 14.36 -19.35
N VAL A 73 13.36 14.74 -18.35
CA VAL A 73 12.07 14.14 -18.06
C VAL A 73 10.98 14.85 -18.84
N VAL A 74 10.25 14.09 -19.66
CA VAL A 74 9.09 14.60 -20.40
C VAL A 74 7.83 14.37 -19.56
N TYR A 75 7.03 15.42 -19.39
CA TYR A 75 5.75 15.39 -18.69
C TYR A 75 4.60 15.61 -19.67
N THR A 76 3.54 14.84 -19.47
CA THR A 76 2.19 15.06 -20.01
C THR A 76 1.26 15.50 -18.89
N HIS A 77 -0.03 15.73 -19.15
CA HIS A 77 -0.99 15.97 -18.07
C HIS A 77 -1.19 14.74 -17.17
N HIS A 78 -0.97 13.53 -17.69
CA HIS A 78 -0.99 12.29 -16.91
C HIS A 78 0.18 12.18 -15.92
N GLY A 79 1.33 12.75 -16.26
CA GLY A 79 2.55 12.66 -15.46
C GLY A 79 3.82 12.46 -16.29
N PRO A 80 4.94 12.11 -15.63
CA PRO A 80 6.22 11.88 -16.30
C PRO A 80 6.18 10.62 -17.18
N ILE A 81 6.90 10.66 -18.29
CA ILE A 81 7.20 9.48 -19.11
C ILE A 81 8.33 8.71 -18.43
N VAL A 82 8.03 7.55 -17.87
CA VAL A 82 9.00 6.73 -17.12
C VAL A 82 9.67 5.69 -18.00
N TYR A 83 8.94 5.17 -18.99
CA TYR A 83 9.46 4.22 -19.96
C TYR A 83 9.59 4.90 -21.32
N ASP A 84 10.82 5.21 -21.72
CA ASP A 84 11.18 5.75 -23.04
C ASP A 84 12.17 4.82 -23.76
N GLU A 85 12.64 5.22 -24.94
CA GLU A 85 13.51 4.40 -25.80
C GLU A 85 14.90 4.14 -25.20
N ARG A 86 15.26 4.85 -24.13
CA ARG A 86 16.50 4.62 -23.38
C ARG A 86 16.31 3.59 -22.28
N TYR A 87 15.07 3.21 -21.98
CA TYR A 87 14.76 2.14 -21.06
C TYR A 87 15.09 0.79 -21.71
N HIS A 88 16.23 0.21 -21.35
CA HIS A 88 16.70 -1.09 -21.84
C HIS A 88 15.97 -2.29 -21.18
N GLY A 89 14.65 -2.26 -21.13
CA GLY A 89 13.82 -3.40 -20.73
C GLY A 89 13.59 -4.37 -21.88
N GLU A 90 13.34 -5.65 -21.57
CA GLU A 90 13.18 -6.73 -22.56
C GLU A 90 11.98 -6.55 -23.52
N ASP A 91 11.05 -5.63 -23.25
CA ASP A 91 9.71 -5.57 -23.87
C ASP A 91 9.39 -4.31 -24.72
N GLU A 92 10.37 -3.49 -25.14
CA GLU A 92 10.10 -2.25 -25.94
C GLU A 92 8.99 -1.34 -25.38
N LYS A 93 8.84 -1.26 -24.05
CA LYS A 93 7.87 -0.38 -23.40
C LYS A 93 8.27 1.08 -23.64
N ASN A 94 7.71 1.68 -24.66
CA ASN A 94 8.01 3.06 -25.05
C ASN A 94 6.79 3.95 -24.84
N HIS A 95 7.06 5.15 -24.31
CA HIS A 95 6.12 6.27 -24.15
C HIS A 95 5.00 6.05 -23.13
N PHE A 96 5.33 5.43 -22.00
CA PHE A 96 4.34 5.25 -20.93
C PHE A 96 4.45 6.37 -19.89
N ALA A 97 3.37 7.12 -19.72
CA ALA A 97 3.21 8.09 -18.65
C ALA A 97 2.77 7.38 -17.36
N PHE A 98 3.37 7.79 -16.25
CA PHE A 98 3.03 7.33 -14.91
C PHE A 98 2.11 8.34 -14.23
N ARG A 99 0.85 7.97 -14.05
CA ARG A 99 -0.11 8.76 -13.27
C ARG A 99 -0.19 8.20 -11.86
N TRP A 100 0.35 8.92 -10.88
CA TRP A 100 0.22 8.57 -9.48
C TRP A 100 -0.55 9.65 -8.73
N ILE A 101 -1.42 9.26 -7.79
CA ILE A 101 -2.17 10.20 -6.95
C ILE A 101 -1.24 11.15 -6.17
N ALA A 102 -0.02 10.72 -5.84
CA ALA A 102 0.96 11.54 -5.14
C ALA A 102 1.49 12.73 -5.97
N HIS A 103 1.16 12.78 -7.27
CA HIS A 103 1.42 13.97 -8.08
C HIS A 103 0.40 15.09 -7.83
N ASP A 104 -0.76 14.78 -7.23
CA ASP A 104 -1.75 15.78 -6.85
C ASP A 104 -1.32 16.50 -5.57
N PRO A 105 -1.65 17.80 -5.41
CA PRO A 105 -1.50 18.47 -4.14
C PRO A 105 -2.28 17.78 -3.02
N SER A 106 -1.66 17.71 -1.84
CA SER A 106 -2.23 17.08 -0.65
C SER A 106 -1.66 17.68 0.64
N GLU A 107 -2.30 17.41 1.78
CA GLU A 107 -2.06 18.09 3.06
C GLU A 107 -1.65 17.12 4.18
N GLU A 108 -0.81 16.13 3.87
CA GLU A 108 -0.36 15.10 4.83
C GLU A 108 0.28 15.70 6.07
N VAL A 109 1.09 16.76 5.90
CA VAL A 109 1.75 17.44 7.04
C VAL A 109 0.71 18.02 8.00
N LEU A 110 -0.39 18.58 7.48
CA LEU A 110 -1.49 19.09 8.29
C LEU A 110 -2.21 17.96 9.02
N THR A 111 -2.44 16.82 8.35
CA THR A 111 -3.01 15.62 8.98
C THR A 111 -2.25 15.27 10.26
N PHE A 112 -0.94 15.11 10.17
CA PHE A 112 -0.12 14.72 11.31
C PHE A 112 -0.02 15.81 12.37
N TYR A 113 0.04 17.08 11.96
CA TYR A 113 -0.01 18.19 12.90
C TYR A 113 -1.29 18.16 13.74
N LEU A 114 -2.45 17.92 13.11
CA LEU A 114 -3.74 17.81 13.77
C LEU A 114 -3.85 16.56 14.64
N LEU A 115 -3.31 15.41 14.21
CA LEU A 115 -3.24 14.19 15.03
C LEU A 115 -2.43 14.43 16.31
N ASN A 116 -1.29 15.12 16.22
CA ASN A 116 -0.49 15.47 17.40
C ASN A 116 -1.26 16.34 18.42
N GLN A 117 -2.25 17.12 17.96
CA GLN A 117 -3.11 17.97 18.81
C GLN A 117 -4.45 17.33 19.18
N GLY A 118 -4.79 16.18 18.59
CA GLY A 118 -6.11 15.57 18.69
C GLY A 118 -6.42 15.06 20.09
N LYS A 119 -7.69 15.14 20.49
CA LYS A 119 -8.14 14.78 21.84
C LYS A 119 -9.13 13.62 21.88
N ASN A 120 -9.73 13.27 20.75
CA ASN A 120 -10.81 12.30 20.65
C ASN A 120 -11.00 11.84 19.21
N TYR A 121 -11.97 10.94 19.00
CA TYR A 121 -12.31 10.38 17.68
C TYR A 121 -12.68 11.45 16.64
N ASN A 122 -13.38 12.53 17.03
CA ASN A 122 -13.77 13.56 16.06
C ASN A 122 -12.57 14.34 15.55
N ASP A 123 -11.59 14.62 16.41
CA ASP A 123 -10.35 15.27 15.99
C ASP A 123 -9.52 14.35 15.07
N TYR A 124 -9.50 13.04 15.36
CA TYR A 124 -8.92 12.03 14.49
C TYR A 124 -9.56 12.04 13.09
N MET A 125 -10.89 12.03 13.00
CA MET A 125 -11.59 12.06 11.70
C MET A 125 -11.30 13.34 10.93
N LYS A 126 -11.34 14.51 11.59
CA LYS A 126 -11.02 15.81 10.97
C LYS A 126 -9.58 15.86 10.47
N ALA A 127 -8.64 15.33 11.24
CA ALA A 127 -7.24 15.27 10.82
C ALA A 127 -7.10 14.45 9.53
N LEU A 128 -7.73 13.26 9.49
CA LEU A 128 -7.65 12.36 8.34
C LEU A 128 -8.33 12.88 7.07
N ASP A 129 -9.25 13.85 7.17
CA ASP A 129 -9.85 14.48 5.98
C ASP A 129 -8.81 15.24 5.12
N HIS A 130 -7.65 15.59 5.70
CA HIS A 130 -6.53 16.24 5.02
C HIS A 130 -5.53 15.25 4.38
N TYR A 131 -5.70 13.95 4.59
CA TYR A 131 -4.73 12.94 4.15
C TYR A 131 -5.08 12.35 2.78
N GLY A 132 -4.20 12.55 1.79
CA GLY A 132 -4.43 12.13 0.42
C GLY A 132 -3.59 10.93 -0.01
N SER A 133 -2.31 10.87 0.38
CA SER A 133 -1.37 9.87 -0.15
C SER A 133 -0.14 9.70 0.75
N PRO A 134 0.52 8.52 0.74
CA PRO A 134 0.05 7.25 0.16
C PRO A 134 -1.05 6.64 1.02
N ALA A 135 -1.97 5.87 0.45
CA ALA A 135 -3.08 5.30 1.22
C ALA A 135 -2.63 4.42 2.41
N GLN A 136 -3.18 4.68 3.59
CA GLN A 136 -2.87 3.96 4.84
C GLN A 136 -4.13 3.52 5.58
N ASN A 137 -4.00 2.43 6.34
CA ASN A 137 -4.93 2.06 7.39
C ASN A 137 -4.49 2.75 8.68
N PHE A 138 -5.24 3.75 9.14
CA PHE A 138 -4.96 4.47 10.38
C PHE A 138 -5.67 3.80 11.54
N ALA A 139 -4.97 2.97 12.30
CA ALA A 139 -5.46 2.47 13.59
C ALA A 139 -5.49 3.60 14.62
N PHE A 140 -6.52 3.63 15.47
CA PHE A 140 -6.75 4.67 16.48
C PHE A 140 -7.21 4.07 17.80
N ALA A 141 -6.73 4.64 18.91
CA ALA A 141 -7.25 4.42 20.25
C ALA A 141 -7.25 5.74 21.04
N SER A 142 -8.16 5.88 22.01
CA SER A 142 -8.23 7.06 22.88
C SER A 142 -8.36 6.69 24.35
N THR A 143 -7.99 7.63 25.23
CA THR A 143 -8.19 7.52 26.69
C THR A 143 -9.66 7.48 27.10
N GLN A 144 -10.58 7.87 26.21
CA GLN A 144 -12.04 7.76 26.40
C GLN A 144 -12.57 6.35 26.13
N GLY A 145 -11.73 5.44 25.63
CA GLY A 145 -12.08 4.06 25.32
C GLY A 145 -12.51 3.82 23.87
N ASP A 146 -12.57 4.85 23.03
CA ASP A 146 -12.85 4.67 21.60
C ASP A 146 -11.66 4.01 20.89
N ILE A 147 -11.94 3.02 20.06
CA ILE A 147 -11.03 2.45 19.05
C ILE A 147 -11.62 2.62 17.66
N ALA A 148 -10.76 2.88 16.68
CA ALA A 148 -11.19 2.97 15.30
C ALA A 148 -10.10 2.57 14.32
N ILE A 149 -10.50 2.30 13.07
CA ILE A 149 -9.60 2.25 11.94
C ILE A 149 -10.26 2.87 10.73
N ARG A 150 -9.58 3.81 10.07
CA ARG A 150 -9.99 4.44 8.81
C ARG A 150 -8.95 4.15 7.74
N ILE A 151 -9.42 3.73 6.56
CA ILE A 151 -8.56 3.38 5.44
C ILE A 151 -8.47 4.61 4.54
N GLN A 152 -7.58 5.53 4.89
CA GLN A 152 -7.56 6.89 4.39
C GLN A 152 -6.61 7.08 3.21
N GLY A 153 -7.05 7.87 2.24
CA GLY A 153 -6.33 8.28 1.04
C GLY A 153 -7.30 8.91 0.04
N LYS A 154 -6.78 9.50 -1.03
CA LYS A 154 -7.56 10.04 -2.15
C LYS A 154 -7.71 8.95 -3.21
N TYR A 155 -8.87 8.32 -3.27
CA TYR A 155 -9.11 7.20 -4.17
C TYR A 155 -9.93 7.63 -5.39
N PRO A 156 -9.43 7.43 -6.62
CA PRO A 156 -10.28 7.57 -7.79
C PRO A 156 -11.41 6.52 -7.76
N VAL A 157 -12.61 6.91 -8.17
CA VAL A 157 -13.72 5.98 -8.36
C VAL A 157 -13.44 5.16 -9.61
N ARG A 158 -13.37 3.84 -9.44
CA ARG A 158 -13.05 2.90 -10.51
C ARG A 158 -14.23 1.99 -10.84
N ARG A 159 -14.36 1.63 -12.11
CA ARG A 159 -15.19 0.51 -12.57
C ARG A 159 -14.48 -0.80 -12.27
N LYS A 160 -15.24 -1.89 -12.26
CA LYS A 160 -14.67 -3.23 -12.15
C LYS A 160 -13.61 -3.45 -13.23
N GLU A 161 -12.44 -3.94 -12.83
CA GLU A 161 -11.27 -4.22 -13.69
C GLU A 161 -10.52 -2.99 -14.23
N GLU A 162 -10.94 -1.76 -13.91
CA GLU A 162 -10.24 -0.55 -14.34
C GLU A 162 -8.89 -0.38 -13.60
N GLY A 163 -7.85 -0.01 -14.36
CA GLY A 163 -6.47 0.15 -13.88
C GLY A 163 -5.58 -1.10 -13.94
N LYS A 164 -6.12 -2.26 -14.33
CA LYS A 164 -5.36 -3.52 -14.42
C LYS A 164 -4.33 -3.56 -15.56
N PHE A 165 -4.52 -2.72 -16.58
CA PHE A 165 -3.70 -2.70 -17.79
C PHE A 165 -3.33 -1.27 -18.18
N VAL A 166 -2.34 -1.14 -19.07
CA VAL A 166 -1.99 0.15 -19.66
C VAL A 166 -3.18 0.74 -20.41
N LEU A 167 -3.52 1.98 -20.09
CA LEU A 167 -4.63 2.74 -20.67
C LEU A 167 -4.17 3.51 -21.90
N ASP A 168 -5.09 3.83 -22.79
CA ASP A 168 -4.84 4.73 -23.93
C ASP A 168 -4.82 6.18 -23.44
N GLY A 169 -3.64 6.81 -23.44
CA GLY A 169 -3.45 8.19 -22.97
C GLY A 169 -4.06 9.26 -23.87
N SER A 170 -4.56 8.88 -25.05
CA SER A 170 -5.21 9.81 -25.98
C SER A 170 -6.71 9.99 -25.75
N ARG A 171 -7.30 9.30 -24.76
CA ARG A 171 -8.76 9.30 -24.55
C ARG A 171 -9.15 9.71 -23.14
N SER A 172 -9.92 10.79 -23.01
CA SER A 172 -10.38 11.30 -21.70
C SER A 172 -11.31 10.35 -20.93
N ILE A 173 -11.89 9.36 -21.59
CA ILE A 173 -12.72 8.34 -20.91
C ILE A 173 -11.93 7.50 -19.89
N HIS A 174 -10.59 7.50 -19.98
CA HIS A 174 -9.70 6.78 -19.08
C HIS A 174 -9.18 7.64 -17.91
N GLU A 175 -9.58 8.91 -17.83
CA GLU A 175 -9.22 9.78 -16.71
C GLU A 175 -9.93 9.38 -15.40
N TRP A 176 -9.36 9.82 -14.28
CA TRP A 176 -10.05 9.80 -12.99
C TRP A 176 -11.18 10.83 -12.95
N GLN A 177 -12.40 10.39 -13.25
CA GLN A 177 -13.59 11.23 -13.37
C GLN A 177 -14.17 11.68 -12.02
N ALA A 178 -13.91 10.93 -10.94
CA ALA A 178 -14.41 11.21 -9.60
C ALA A 178 -13.50 10.60 -8.54
N TYR A 179 -13.63 11.07 -7.31
CA TYR A 179 -12.94 10.51 -6.14
C TYR A 179 -13.96 10.06 -5.10
N ILE A 180 -13.62 9.02 -4.34
CA ILE A 180 -14.43 8.56 -3.21
C ILE A 180 -14.49 9.70 -2.17
N PRO A 181 -15.69 10.15 -1.77
CA PRO A 181 -15.85 11.16 -0.72
C PRO A 181 -15.28 10.70 0.63
N ASN A 182 -14.74 11.63 1.42
CA ASN A 182 -14.11 11.34 2.70
C ASN A 182 -15.07 10.64 3.70
N ASP A 183 -16.34 11.04 3.71
CA ASP A 183 -17.40 10.45 4.56
C ASP A 183 -17.81 9.03 4.12
N GLN A 184 -17.38 8.58 2.95
CA GLN A 184 -17.59 7.21 2.45
C GLN A 184 -16.32 6.35 2.54
N MET A 185 -15.25 6.84 3.17
CA MET A 185 -14.06 6.02 3.43
C MET A 185 -14.39 4.90 4.40
N ILE A 186 -13.86 3.70 4.12
CA ILE A 186 -14.04 2.54 4.99
C ILE A 186 -13.52 2.89 6.39
N THR A 187 -14.45 2.86 7.34
CA THR A 187 -14.19 3.26 8.73
C THR A 187 -14.92 2.31 9.66
N TYR A 188 -14.19 1.74 10.61
CA TYR A 188 -14.78 0.94 11.70
C TYR A 188 -14.52 1.66 13.01
N LYS A 189 -15.56 1.96 13.77
CA LYS A 189 -15.47 2.54 15.12
C LYS A 189 -16.10 1.57 16.12
N ASN A 190 -15.40 1.27 17.21
CA ASN A 190 -15.87 0.42 18.32
C ASN A 190 -16.61 -0.85 17.84
N PRO A 191 -16.00 -1.67 16.96
CA PRO A 191 -16.69 -2.84 16.43
C PRO A 191 -17.01 -3.83 17.54
N GLU A 192 -18.12 -4.57 17.41
CA GLU A 192 -18.60 -5.55 18.43
C GLU A 192 -17.54 -6.59 18.83
N ARG A 193 -16.64 -6.94 17.89
CA ARG A 193 -15.52 -7.86 18.14
C ARG A 193 -14.50 -7.35 19.17
N GLY A 194 -14.59 -6.09 19.60
CA GLY A 194 -13.82 -5.52 20.71
C GLY A 194 -12.39 -5.08 20.36
N PHE A 195 -11.95 -5.22 19.11
CA PHE A 195 -10.62 -4.78 18.67
C PHE A 195 -10.59 -4.33 17.21
N ILE A 196 -9.59 -3.52 16.88
CA ILE A 196 -9.19 -3.17 15.51
C ILE A 196 -7.82 -3.76 15.20
N SER A 197 -7.58 -4.11 13.95
CA SER A 197 -6.32 -4.72 13.52
C SER A 197 -6.09 -4.44 12.04
N SER A 198 -4.84 -4.20 11.67
CA SER A 198 -4.43 -4.16 10.28
C SER A 198 -3.05 -4.79 10.09
N ALA A 199 -2.96 -5.61 9.06
CA ALA A 199 -1.77 -6.26 8.56
C ALA A 199 -1.81 -6.33 7.03
N ASN A 200 -2.34 -5.27 6.39
CA ASN A 200 -2.45 -5.12 4.93
C ASN A 200 -3.48 -6.09 4.29
N GLN A 201 -4.53 -6.46 5.01
CA GLN A 201 -5.60 -7.30 4.46
C GLN A 201 -6.60 -6.53 3.61
N TYR A 202 -7.46 -7.26 2.89
CA TYR A 202 -8.61 -6.68 2.21
C TYR A 202 -9.51 -5.92 3.23
N PRO A 203 -9.82 -4.63 3.01
CA PRO A 203 -10.34 -3.77 4.08
C PRO A 203 -11.87 -3.74 4.21
N ALA A 204 -12.62 -4.32 3.28
CA ALA A 204 -14.08 -4.18 3.23
C ALA A 204 -14.82 -5.51 3.10
N ASP A 205 -16.12 -5.52 3.36
CA ASP A 205 -17.02 -6.59 2.96
C ASP A 205 -17.73 -6.27 1.64
N SER A 206 -18.66 -7.13 1.22
CA SER A 206 -19.40 -6.99 -0.04
C SER A 206 -20.39 -5.83 -0.08
N THR A 207 -20.63 -5.13 1.04
CA THR A 207 -21.56 -3.99 1.11
C THR A 207 -20.90 -2.68 0.73
N TYR A 208 -19.57 -2.62 0.69
CA TYR A 208 -18.86 -1.41 0.31
C TYR A 208 -19.10 -1.09 -1.19
N PRO A 209 -19.62 0.11 -1.53
CA PRO A 209 -20.17 0.37 -2.86
C PRO A 209 -19.09 0.64 -3.92
N TYR A 210 -17.85 0.92 -3.50
CA TYR A 210 -16.76 1.25 -4.41
C TYR A 210 -15.89 0.04 -4.71
N TYR A 211 -15.53 -0.11 -5.98
CA TYR A 211 -14.58 -1.15 -6.40
C TYR A 211 -13.20 -0.88 -5.78
N ILE A 212 -12.64 -1.92 -5.16
CA ILE A 212 -11.30 -1.88 -4.56
C ILE A 212 -10.33 -2.56 -5.54
N THR A 213 -9.56 -1.75 -6.23
CA THR A 213 -8.45 -2.23 -7.08
C THR A 213 -7.20 -2.42 -6.21
N ALA A 214 -6.65 -3.63 -6.23
CA ALA A 214 -5.36 -4.00 -5.64
C ALA A 214 -4.89 -5.31 -6.28
N THR A 215 -3.57 -5.47 -6.44
CA THR A 215 -2.97 -6.66 -7.07
C THR A 215 -2.70 -7.79 -6.09
N SER A 216 -2.56 -7.47 -4.80
CA SER A 216 -2.41 -8.46 -3.73
C SER A 216 -2.76 -7.85 -2.38
N PHE A 217 -3.42 -8.66 -1.54
CA PHE A 217 -3.58 -8.37 -0.12
C PHE A 217 -2.86 -9.44 0.69
N GLU A 218 -2.38 -9.06 1.86
CA GLU A 218 -1.81 -10.01 2.80
C GLU A 218 -2.90 -10.96 3.33
N ALA A 219 -2.60 -12.26 3.39
CA ALA A 219 -3.58 -13.29 3.75
C ALA A 219 -3.30 -14.01 5.08
N TYR A 220 -2.07 -14.00 5.60
CA TYR A 220 -1.65 -14.86 6.70
C TYR A 220 -1.44 -14.12 8.03
N ARG A 221 -0.67 -13.02 8.04
CA ARG A 221 -0.44 -12.19 9.24
C ARG A 221 -1.74 -11.67 9.82
N ASN A 222 -2.65 -11.19 8.98
CA ASN A 222 -3.94 -10.70 9.45
C ASN A 222 -4.75 -11.82 10.11
N ARG A 223 -4.83 -13.02 9.51
CA ARG A 223 -5.57 -14.16 10.08
C ARG A 223 -4.94 -14.62 11.39
N ARG A 224 -3.60 -14.66 11.46
CA ARG A 224 -2.86 -14.97 12.70
C ARG A 224 -3.16 -13.96 13.81
N ILE A 225 -3.04 -12.66 13.53
CA ILE A 225 -3.32 -11.59 14.50
C ILE A 225 -4.78 -11.64 14.96
N ASN A 226 -5.75 -11.78 14.04
CA ASN A 226 -7.17 -11.80 14.39
C ASN A 226 -7.52 -13.05 15.22
N SER A 227 -6.99 -14.23 14.88
CA SER A 227 -7.18 -15.44 15.70
C SER A 227 -6.65 -15.24 17.12
N ARG A 228 -5.41 -14.76 17.27
CA ARG A 228 -4.83 -14.50 18.59
C ARG A 228 -5.62 -13.48 19.39
N LEU A 229 -5.98 -12.34 18.80
CA LEU A 229 -6.74 -11.30 19.50
C LEU A 229 -8.15 -11.76 19.89
N SER A 230 -8.80 -12.61 19.08
CA SER A 230 -10.14 -13.13 19.38
C SER A 230 -10.19 -14.09 20.58
N GLU A 231 -9.06 -14.74 20.89
CA GLU A 231 -8.94 -15.69 22.01
C GLU A 231 -8.47 -15.02 23.30
N MET A 232 -7.79 -13.88 23.19
CA MET A 232 -7.25 -13.14 24.32
C MET A 232 -8.36 -12.46 25.14
N LYS A 233 -8.14 -12.40 26.46
CA LYS A 233 -9.00 -11.69 27.42
C LYS A 233 -8.11 -10.92 28.39
N ASN A 234 -8.58 -9.76 28.86
CA ASN A 234 -7.83 -8.90 29.77
C ASN A 234 -6.42 -8.56 29.25
N ILE A 235 -6.34 -8.21 27.97
CA ILE A 235 -5.09 -7.94 27.24
C ILE A 235 -4.28 -6.87 27.98
N THR A 236 -3.02 -7.18 28.27
CA THR A 236 -2.02 -6.26 28.80
C THR A 236 -1.10 -5.75 27.70
N PRO A 237 -0.32 -4.66 27.93
CA PRO A 237 0.74 -4.27 27.01
C PRO A 237 1.75 -5.39 26.75
N ARG A 238 2.00 -6.27 27.72
CA ARG A 238 2.92 -7.39 27.54
C ARG A 238 2.40 -8.40 26.53
N ASP A 239 1.11 -8.72 26.58
CA ASP A 239 0.49 -9.65 25.62
C ASP A 239 0.59 -9.13 24.18
N LEU A 240 0.45 -7.81 23.98
CA LEU A 240 0.63 -7.19 22.67
C LEU A 240 2.09 -7.19 22.21
N MET A 241 3.06 -6.99 23.13
CA MET A 241 4.48 -7.16 22.81
C MET A 241 4.78 -8.60 22.39
N ASP A 242 4.23 -9.58 23.09
CA ASP A 242 4.42 -11.00 22.76
C ASP A 242 3.75 -11.36 21.42
N LEU A 243 2.60 -10.76 21.11
CA LEU A 243 1.98 -10.88 19.78
C LEU A 243 2.86 -10.32 18.66
N GLN A 244 3.61 -9.24 18.90
CA GLN A 244 4.58 -8.72 17.90
C GLN A 244 5.73 -9.70 17.63
N PHE A 245 6.08 -10.56 18.59
CA PHE A 245 7.10 -11.60 18.44
C PHE A 245 6.54 -12.94 17.96
N ASP A 246 5.24 -13.03 17.64
CA ASP A 246 4.65 -14.24 17.06
C ASP A 246 5.30 -14.54 15.70
N ASN A 247 6.09 -15.60 15.66
CA ASN A 247 6.84 -16.05 14.50
C ASN A 247 6.26 -17.33 13.88
N TYR A 248 4.98 -17.62 14.14
CA TYR A 248 4.30 -18.77 13.56
C TYR A 248 4.05 -18.59 12.05
N ASN A 249 4.50 -19.54 11.26
CA ASN A 249 4.35 -19.55 9.81
C ASN A 249 3.02 -20.17 9.40
N LEU A 250 1.94 -19.38 9.48
CA LEU A 250 0.59 -19.85 9.12
C LEU A 250 0.50 -20.36 7.67
N LYS A 251 1.24 -19.76 6.74
CA LYS A 251 1.30 -20.23 5.35
C LYS A 251 1.83 -21.67 5.29
N ALA A 252 2.95 -21.93 5.94
CA ALA A 252 3.54 -23.27 5.97
C ALA A 252 2.64 -24.29 6.67
N ALA A 253 2.03 -23.91 7.80
CA ALA A 253 1.11 -24.78 8.52
C ALA A 253 -0.09 -25.23 7.66
N GLU A 254 -0.57 -24.37 6.76
CA GLU A 254 -1.69 -24.68 5.86
C GLU A 254 -1.28 -25.40 4.58
N SER A 255 -0.08 -25.13 4.03
CA SER A 255 0.33 -25.68 2.74
C SER A 255 1.26 -26.89 2.82
N LEU A 256 2.17 -26.93 3.80
CA LEU A 256 3.21 -27.95 3.87
C LEU A 256 2.66 -29.37 4.07
N PRO A 257 1.65 -29.62 4.93
CA PRO A 257 1.08 -30.96 5.07
C PRO A 257 0.58 -31.54 3.73
N MET A 258 -0.11 -30.71 2.93
CA MET A 258 -0.60 -31.11 1.61
C MET A 258 0.54 -31.46 0.65
N PHE A 259 1.63 -30.69 0.66
CA PHE A 259 2.80 -30.99 -0.18
C PHE A 259 3.48 -32.29 0.25
N LEU A 260 3.64 -32.51 1.56
CA LEU A 260 4.27 -33.73 2.07
C LEU A 260 3.44 -34.99 1.81
N GLU A 261 2.12 -34.90 1.86
CA GLU A 261 1.21 -36.01 1.53
C GLU A 261 1.26 -36.39 0.04
N ALA A 262 1.48 -35.41 -0.85
CA ALA A 262 1.55 -35.64 -2.29
C ALA A 262 2.85 -36.30 -2.77
N LEU A 263 3.88 -36.43 -1.90
CA LEU A 263 5.15 -37.02 -2.26
C LEU A 263 5.11 -38.55 -2.23
N ASP A 264 5.56 -39.18 -3.33
CA ASP A 264 5.85 -40.62 -3.32
C ASP A 264 7.19 -40.86 -2.62
N MET A 265 7.10 -41.26 -1.35
CA MET A 265 8.26 -41.54 -0.51
C MET A 265 9.20 -42.58 -1.10
N ASN A 266 8.75 -43.45 -2.02
CA ASN A 266 9.62 -44.44 -2.65
C ASN A 266 10.55 -43.85 -3.72
N GLN A 267 10.19 -42.70 -4.28
CA GLN A 267 10.96 -42.04 -5.34
C GLN A 267 12.00 -41.05 -4.80
N LEU A 268 11.96 -40.76 -3.50
CA LEU A 268 12.89 -39.83 -2.87
C LEU A 268 14.28 -40.45 -2.68
N LYS A 269 15.31 -39.71 -3.10
CA LYS A 269 16.72 -39.96 -2.81
C LYS A 269 17.03 -39.69 -1.34
N GLU A 270 18.17 -40.16 -0.86
CA GLU A 270 18.60 -40.02 0.54
C GLU A 270 18.48 -38.58 1.07
N LYS A 271 19.08 -37.59 0.39
CA LYS A 271 18.99 -36.17 0.76
C LYS A 271 17.57 -35.61 0.74
N GLU A 272 16.71 -36.11 -0.15
CA GLU A 272 15.31 -35.67 -0.26
C GLU A 272 14.48 -36.24 0.91
N ARG A 273 14.80 -37.46 1.36
CA ARG A 273 14.20 -38.05 2.58
C ARG A 273 14.66 -37.31 3.84
N GLU A 274 15.92 -36.93 3.94
CA GLU A 274 16.41 -36.08 5.04
C GLU A 274 15.65 -34.76 5.09
N ALA A 275 15.52 -34.07 3.96
CA ALA A 275 14.75 -32.82 3.87
C ALA A 275 13.26 -33.03 4.21
N TYR A 276 12.66 -34.14 3.78
CA TYR A 276 11.29 -34.51 4.14
C TYR A 276 11.12 -34.64 5.66
N GLU A 277 12.01 -35.33 6.35
CA GLU A 277 11.91 -35.51 7.81
C GLU A 277 12.10 -34.18 8.56
N VAL A 278 12.99 -33.30 8.09
CA VAL A 278 13.13 -31.95 8.64
C VAL A 278 11.83 -31.15 8.46
N LEU A 279 11.27 -31.13 7.25
CA LEU A 279 10.03 -30.40 6.96
C LEU A 279 8.82 -30.97 7.70
N ARG A 280 8.76 -32.29 7.87
CA ARG A 280 7.69 -33.00 8.57
C ARG A 280 7.71 -32.76 10.08
N SER A 281 8.90 -32.65 10.67
CA SER A 281 9.07 -32.45 12.11
C SER A 281 9.01 -30.99 12.54
N TRP A 282 9.08 -30.05 11.59
CA TRP A 282 8.97 -28.63 11.87
C TRP A 282 7.60 -28.27 12.48
N ASP A 283 7.63 -27.51 13.57
CA ASP A 283 6.46 -27.04 14.32
C ASP A 283 5.83 -25.76 13.75
N TYR A 284 6.31 -25.32 12.58
CA TYR A 284 5.93 -24.11 11.87
C TYR A 284 6.32 -22.79 12.54
N PHE A 285 7.09 -22.79 13.63
CA PHE A 285 7.64 -21.57 14.18
C PHE A 285 8.97 -21.21 13.50
N ASN A 286 9.17 -19.96 13.13
CA ASN A 286 10.45 -19.48 12.58
C ASN A 286 11.38 -19.05 13.73
N SER A 287 11.66 -19.96 14.69
CA SER A 287 12.49 -19.67 15.85
C SER A 287 13.98 -19.75 15.50
N ILE A 288 14.84 -19.19 16.34
CA ILE A 288 16.30 -19.19 16.12
C ILE A 288 16.85 -20.63 15.99
N ASN A 289 16.21 -21.58 16.68
CA ASN A 289 16.63 -23.00 16.72
C ASN A 289 15.70 -23.92 15.91
N SER A 290 14.87 -23.35 15.03
CA SER A 290 13.98 -24.13 14.16
C SER A 290 14.71 -24.80 13.02
#